data_AF-A0A485K1U6-F1
#
_entry.id   AF-A0A485K1U6-F1
#
_cell.length_a   1.000
_cell.length_b   1.000
_cell.length_c   1.000
_cell.angle_alpha   90.00
_cell.angle_beta   90.00
_cell.angle_gamma   90.00
#
_symmetry.space_group_name_H-M   'P 1'
#
loop_
_entity.id
_entity.type
_entity.pdbx_description
1 polymer ?
#
loop_
_entity_poly.entity_id
_entity_poly.type
_entity_poly.pdbx_seq_one_letter_code
_entity_poly.pdbx_strand_id
1 'polypeptide(L)'
;MRCQYAYKQCTQPRAMKKDGDLHRLCAYHRDKANALQRNYATKRRQLRRAERQVPPPCPSKEQEDGAQILVETVDDDDDGVEPVPFDDMLETDNQAQLQEYLIYLLDEDNT
;
A
#
# COMPACT_ATOMS: atom_id res chain seq x y z
N MET A 1 -10.31 -24.63 5.39
CA MET A 1 -8.98 -24.07 5.77
C MET A 1 -8.17 -23.48 4.60
N ARG A 2 -8.76 -23.16 3.44
CA ARG A 2 -8.01 -22.64 2.27
C ARG A 2 -7.98 -21.11 2.24
N CYS A 3 -6.96 -20.54 1.59
CA CYS A 3 -6.77 -19.11 1.43
C CYS A 3 -7.98 -18.43 0.77
N GLN A 4 -8.40 -17.28 1.30
CA GLN A 4 -9.50 -16.47 0.77
C GLN A 4 -8.96 -15.25 0.01
N TYR A 5 -8.10 -15.49 -0.98
CA TYR A 5 -7.61 -14.41 -1.83
C TYR A 5 -8.70 -14.05 -2.85
N ALA A 6 -9.07 -12.76 -2.93
CA ALA A 6 -10.25 -12.31 -3.66
C ALA A 6 -10.07 -12.36 -5.18
N TYR A 7 -8.87 -12.07 -5.68
CA TYR A 7 -8.64 -11.88 -7.12
C TYR A 7 -8.37 -13.18 -7.88
N LYS A 8 -7.70 -14.15 -7.24
CA LYS A 8 -7.36 -15.44 -7.87
C LYS A 8 -7.61 -16.58 -6.87
N GLN A 9 -8.16 -17.71 -7.35
CA GLN A 9 -8.35 -18.88 -6.49
C GLN A 9 -7.01 -19.40 -5.96
N CYS A 10 -6.93 -19.62 -4.65
CA CYS A 10 -5.69 -20.07 -4.00
C CYS A 10 -5.94 -21.36 -3.24
N THR A 11 -5.19 -22.41 -3.58
CA THR A 11 -5.32 -23.74 -2.98
C THR A 11 -4.52 -23.90 -1.69
N GLN A 12 -3.62 -22.96 -1.40
CA GLN A 12 -2.74 -22.96 -0.24
C GLN A 12 -3.53 -22.83 1.09
N PRO A 13 -3.07 -23.46 2.17
CA PRO A 13 -3.72 -23.36 3.46
C PRO A 13 -3.59 -21.95 4.05
N ARG A 14 -4.56 -21.57 4.89
CA ARG A 14 -4.49 -20.35 5.69
C ARG A 14 -3.31 -20.41 6.64
N ALA A 15 -2.61 -19.29 6.81
CA ALA A 15 -1.52 -19.20 7.78
C ALA A 15 -2.07 -19.18 9.21
N MET A 16 -1.31 -19.71 10.18
CA MET A 16 -1.66 -19.66 11.60
C MET A 16 -1.04 -18.41 12.25
N LYS A 17 -1.81 -17.73 13.09
CA LYS A 17 -1.33 -16.69 14.01
C LYS A 17 -0.54 -17.36 15.14
N LYS A 18 0.22 -16.55 15.88
CA LYS A 18 0.91 -17.00 17.10
C LYS A 18 -0.07 -17.48 18.17
N ASP A 19 -1.27 -16.88 18.19
CA ASP A 19 -2.34 -17.18 19.14
C ASP A 19 -3.13 -18.46 18.77
N GLY A 20 -2.77 -19.15 17.68
CA GLY A 20 -3.42 -20.38 17.21
C GLY A 20 -4.57 -20.15 16.21
N ASP A 21 -5.08 -18.93 16.10
CA ASP A 21 -6.11 -18.56 15.14
C ASP A 21 -5.61 -18.58 13.69
N LEU A 22 -6.48 -18.92 12.73
CA LEU A 22 -6.13 -18.87 11.31
C LEU A 22 -6.32 -17.47 10.72
N HIS A 23 -5.32 -17.01 9.96
CA HIS A 23 -5.46 -15.87 9.07
C HIS A 23 -6.46 -16.15 7.95
N ARG A 24 -6.97 -15.10 7.28
CA ARG A 24 -7.84 -15.26 6.11
C ARG A 24 -7.07 -15.73 4.87
N LEU A 25 -5.79 -15.36 4.77
CA LEU A 25 -4.90 -15.63 3.63
C LEU A 25 -3.84 -16.67 3.99
N CYS A 26 -3.23 -17.28 2.96
CA CYS A 26 -2.02 -18.08 3.11
C CYS A 26 -0.80 -17.18 3.43
N ALA A 27 0.33 -17.81 3.81
CA ALA A 27 1.57 -17.10 4.12
C ALA A 27 2.03 -16.21 2.96
N TYR A 28 2.04 -16.76 1.73
CA TYR A 28 2.42 -16.04 0.53
C TYR A 28 1.60 -14.77 0.29
N HIS A 29 0.26 -14.87 0.29
CA HIS A 29 -0.61 -13.71 0.06
C HIS A 29 -0.55 -12.69 1.20
N ARG A 30 -0.33 -13.14 2.45
CA ARG A 30 -0.11 -12.23 3.58
C ARG A 30 1.16 -11.40 3.37
N ASP A 31 2.24 -12.03 2.95
CA ASP A 31 3.52 -11.34 2.77
C ASP A 31 3.51 -10.41 1.55
N LYS A 32 2.84 -10.82 0.45
CA LYS A 32 2.59 -9.93 -0.70
C LYS A 32 1.80 -8.68 -0.29
N ALA A 33 0.70 -8.87 0.45
CA ALA A 33 -0.12 -7.75 0.93
C ALA A 33 0.69 -6.81 1.83
N ASN A 34 1.50 -7.35 2.74
CA ASN A 34 2.38 -6.56 3.59
C ASN A 34 3.42 -5.76 2.79
N ALA A 35 4.01 -6.36 1.75
CA ALA A 35 4.96 -5.67 0.88
C ALA A 35 4.29 -4.51 0.13
N LEU A 36 3.11 -4.74 -0.45
CA LEU A 36 2.35 -3.70 -1.14
C LEU A 36 2.00 -2.55 -0.19
N GLN A 37 1.58 -2.88 1.04
CA GLN A 37 1.26 -1.88 2.06
C GLN A 37 2.46 -1.01 2.43
N ARG A 38 3.66 -1.61 2.58
CA ARG A 38 4.91 -0.88 2.84
C ARG A 38 5.29 0.04 1.69
N ASN A 39 5.12 -0.42 0.45
CA ASN A 39 5.40 0.37 -0.74
C ASN A 39 4.46 1.57 -0.83
N TYR A 40 3.17 1.36 -0.62
CA TYR A 40 2.17 2.42 -0.59
C TYR A 40 2.46 3.45 0.52
N ALA A 41 2.76 2.98 1.74
CA ALA A 41 3.13 3.85 2.85
C ALA A 41 4.40 4.67 2.55
N THR A 42 5.41 4.06 1.94
CA THR A 42 6.66 4.73 1.54
C THR A 42 6.37 5.81 0.50
N LYS A 43 5.66 5.48 -0.58
CA LYS A 43 5.26 6.44 -1.63
C LYS A 43 4.47 7.61 -1.03
N ARG A 44 3.49 7.32 -0.17
CA ARG A 44 2.70 8.36 0.52
C ARG A 44 3.55 9.26 1.40
N ARG A 45 4.55 8.73 2.11
CA ARG A 45 5.49 9.52 2.92
C ARG A 45 6.39 10.39 2.05
N GLN A 46 6.84 9.89 0.91
CA GLN A 46 7.66 10.65 -0.04
C GLN A 46 6.89 11.82 -0.65
N LEU A 47 5.65 11.58 -1.10
CA LEU A 47 4.79 12.64 -1.64
C LEU A 47 4.55 13.74 -0.60
N ARG A 48 4.21 13.40 0.64
CA ARG A 48 4.06 14.38 1.73
C ARG A 48 5.35 15.15 2.05
N ARG A 49 6.52 14.53 1.88
CA ARG A 49 7.82 15.21 2.03
C ARG A 49 8.11 16.15 0.86
N ALA A 50 7.70 15.81 -0.35
CA ALA A 50 7.82 16.69 -1.51
C ALA A 50 6.88 17.89 -1.38
N GLU A 51 5.64 17.69 -0.93
CA GLU A 51 4.68 18.76 -0.65
C GLU A 51 5.17 19.71 0.46
N ARG A 52 5.80 19.17 1.52
CA ARG A 52 6.41 19.96 2.60
C ARG A 52 7.73 20.64 2.24
N GLN A 53 8.31 20.38 1.06
CA GLN A 53 9.47 21.12 0.57
C GLN A 53 9.10 22.47 -0.08
N VAL A 54 7.81 22.83 -0.13
CA VAL A 54 7.43 24.24 -0.13
C VAL A 54 7.69 24.75 1.29
N PRO A 55 8.70 25.62 1.51
CA PRO A 55 8.90 26.17 2.84
C PRO A 55 7.63 26.91 3.25
N PRO A 56 7.06 26.66 4.44
CA PRO A 56 6.04 27.56 4.96
C PRO A 56 6.64 28.97 5.00
N PRO A 57 5.91 30.04 4.63
CA PRO A 57 6.40 31.41 4.84
C PRO A 57 6.70 31.53 6.32
N CYS A 58 7.96 31.83 6.63
CA CYS A 58 8.51 31.85 7.97
C CYS A 58 7.69 32.77 8.89
N PRO A 59 7.07 32.29 9.97
CA PRO A 59 6.77 33.15 11.10
C PRO A 59 8.03 33.19 11.98
N SER A 60 8.55 34.40 12.16
CA SER A 60 9.60 34.71 13.13
C SER A 60 9.26 34.17 14.51
N LYS A 61 10.29 33.62 15.17
CA LYS A 61 10.30 32.98 16.49
C LYS A 61 9.71 33.87 17.59
N GLU A 62 8.91 33.30 18.49
CA GLU A 62 8.96 33.56 19.94
C GLU A 62 8.63 32.25 20.70
N GLN A 63 9.46 31.93 21.69
CA GLN A 63 9.38 30.76 22.57
C GLN A 63 8.43 31.06 23.72
N GLU A 64 7.42 30.22 23.96
CA GLU A 64 6.80 30.09 25.29
C GLU A 64 6.48 28.61 25.56
N ASP A 65 6.56 28.25 26.84
CA ASP A 65 6.83 26.92 27.37
C ASP A 65 5.63 25.94 27.39
N GLY A 66 5.95 24.63 27.36
CA GLY A 66 5.19 23.55 27.98
C GLY A 66 3.68 23.47 27.73
N ALA A 67 3.27 22.71 26.71
CA ALA A 67 1.90 22.19 26.64
C ALA A 67 1.89 20.70 26.30
N GLN A 68 1.22 19.97 27.19
CA GLN A 68 0.96 18.54 27.21
C GLN A 68 0.29 18.10 25.90
N ILE A 69 0.65 16.92 25.38
CA ILE A 69 -0.08 16.30 24.27
C ILE A 69 -1.47 15.92 24.79
N LEU A 70 -2.42 16.85 24.64
CA LEU A 70 -3.83 16.51 24.55
C LEU A 70 -4.00 15.79 23.21
N VAL A 71 -4.20 14.48 23.28
CA VAL A 71 -4.89 13.77 22.22
C VAL A 71 -6.31 14.32 22.19
N GLU A 72 -6.55 15.34 21.36
CA GLU A 72 -7.90 15.74 21.02
C GLU A 72 -8.59 14.50 20.44
N THR A 73 -9.58 14.01 21.17
CA THR A 73 -10.70 13.30 20.58
C THR A 73 -11.32 14.27 19.59
N VAL A 74 -10.97 14.13 18.31
CA VAL A 74 -11.72 14.75 17.24
C VAL A 74 -13.06 14.02 17.18
N ASP A 75 -14.05 14.61 17.85
CA ASP A 75 -15.43 14.22 17.77
C ASP A 75 -15.91 14.37 16.32
N ASP A 76 -16.69 13.38 15.90
CA ASP A 76 -17.31 13.20 14.59
C ASP A 76 -18.05 14.46 14.09
N ASP A 77 -17.71 14.97 12.91
CA ASP A 77 -18.67 15.53 11.94
C ASP A 77 -18.01 15.71 10.54
N ASP A 78 -18.48 14.91 9.59
CA ASP A 78 -18.71 15.21 8.16
C ASP A 78 -17.63 15.89 7.31
N ASP A 79 -16.71 15.10 6.73
CA ASP A 79 -16.22 15.36 5.38
C ASP A 79 -15.88 14.01 4.71
N GLY A 80 -16.68 13.65 3.71
CA GLY A 80 -16.59 12.41 2.96
C GLY A 80 -15.20 12.12 2.40
N VAL A 81 -14.41 11.35 3.14
CA VAL A 81 -13.35 10.55 2.52
C VAL A 81 -14.07 9.45 1.75
N GLU A 82 -14.38 9.73 0.48
CA GLU A 82 -14.85 8.71 -0.43
C GLU A 82 -13.93 7.49 -0.34
N PRO A 83 -14.49 6.28 -0.16
CA PRO A 83 -13.69 5.08 -0.26
C PRO A 83 -13.05 5.09 -1.65
N VAL A 84 -11.72 5.16 -1.69
CA VAL A 84 -10.97 5.01 -2.94
C VAL A 84 -11.50 3.76 -3.66
N PRO A 85 -12.09 3.91 -4.85
CA PRO A 85 -12.64 2.79 -5.59
C PRO A 85 -11.54 1.74 -5.78
N PHE A 86 -11.88 0.49 -5.48
CA PHE A 86 -10.98 -0.65 -5.62
C PHE A 86 -10.83 -1.12 -7.07
N ASP A 87 -11.38 -0.37 -8.02
CA ASP A 87 -11.34 -0.66 -9.45
C ASP A 87 -10.51 0.40 -10.16
N ASP A 88 -9.28 0.02 -10.49
CA ASP A 88 -8.85 -0.19 -11.88
C ASP A 88 -7.32 -0.05 -11.94
N MET A 89 -6.65 -1.12 -11.55
CA MET A 89 -5.31 -1.38 -12.06
C MET A 89 -5.26 -2.85 -12.42
N LEU A 90 -5.55 -3.10 -13.69
CA LEU A 90 -5.13 -4.31 -14.42
C LEU A 90 -3.68 -4.66 -14.05
N GLU A 91 -3.49 -5.47 -13.02
CA GLU A 91 -2.28 -6.28 -12.89
C GLU A 91 -2.48 -7.52 -13.76
N THR A 92 -2.50 -7.32 -15.08
CA THR A 92 -2.17 -8.42 -15.99
C THR A 92 -0.68 -8.66 -15.87
N ASP A 93 -0.34 -9.59 -14.99
CA ASP A 93 0.84 -10.44 -15.07
C ASP A 93 2.15 -9.74 -15.45
N ASN A 94 2.69 -8.91 -14.55
CA ASN A 94 3.98 -8.23 -14.79
C ASN A 94 5.11 -9.20 -15.22
N GLN A 95 5.08 -10.47 -14.79
CA GLN A 95 6.05 -11.47 -15.23
C GLN A 95 5.74 -12.08 -16.61
N ALA A 96 4.47 -12.30 -16.97
CA ALA A 96 4.09 -12.81 -18.29
C ALA A 96 4.19 -11.71 -19.36
N GLN A 97 3.85 -10.47 -19.00
CA GLN A 97 3.95 -9.28 -19.85
C GLN A 97 5.42 -8.87 -20.08
N LEU A 98 6.29 -9.02 -19.08
CA LEU A 98 7.74 -8.89 -19.28
C LEU A 98 8.30 -10.03 -20.13
N GLN A 99 7.80 -11.27 -20.00
CA GLN A 99 8.20 -12.36 -20.89
C GLN A 99 7.74 -12.14 -22.33
N GLU A 100 6.51 -11.68 -22.55
CA GLU A 100 5.98 -11.40 -23.89
C GLU A 100 6.71 -10.21 -24.54
N TYR A 101 7.01 -9.16 -23.78
CA TYR A 101 7.83 -8.03 -24.24
C TYR A 101 9.28 -8.45 -24.53
N LEU A 102 9.87 -9.34 -23.71
CA LEU A 102 11.19 -9.93 -23.99
C LEU A 102 11.18 -10.83 -25.23
N ILE A 103 10.09 -11.56 -25.48
CA ILE A 103 9.94 -12.37 -26.70
C ILE A 103 9.86 -11.45 -27.93
N TYR A 104 9.04 -10.40 -27.88
CA TYR A 104 8.89 -9.43 -28.97
C TYR A 104 10.21 -8.74 -29.36
N LEU A 105 11.03 -8.34 -28.37
CA LEU A 105 12.33 -7.71 -28.62
C LEU A 105 13.39 -8.65 -29.20
N LEU A 106 13.25 -9.98 -29.02
CA LEU A 106 14.19 -10.96 -29.54
C LEU A 106 13.91 -11.36 -31.00
N ASP A 107 12.68 -11.15 -31.47
CA ASP A 107 12.30 -11.44 -32.86
C ASP A 107 12.70 -10.33 -33.85
N GLU A 108 13.01 -9.11 -33.36
CA GLU A 108 13.42 -7.97 -34.20
C GLU A 108 14.88 -8.02 -34.68
N ASP A 109 15.73 -8.85 -34.07
CA ASP A 109 17.15 -9.00 -34.42
C ASP A 109 17.44 -10.21 -35.36
N ASN A 110 16.39 -10.88 -35.86
CA ASN A 110 16.53 -12.07 -36.73
C ASN A 110 15.77 -11.93 -38.06
N THR A 111 15.89 -10.77 -38.72
CA THR A 111 15.67 -10.65 -40.18
C THR A 111 16.80 -9.85 -40.83
#